data_AF-A0A0F0F108-F1
#
_entry.id   AF-A0A0F0F108-F1
#
_cell.length_a   1.000
_cell.length_b   1.000
_cell.length_c   1.000
_cell.angle_alpha   90.00
_cell.angle_beta   90.00
_cell.angle_gamma   90.00
#
_symmetry.space_group_name_H-M   'P 1'
#
loop_
_entity.id
_entity.type
_entity.pdbx_description
1 polymer ?
#
loop_
_entity_poly.entity_id
_entity_poly.type
_entity_poly.pdbx_seq_one_letter_code
_entity_poly.pdbx_strand_id
1 'polypeptide(L)'
;MIDESDRASHPASRALLQAILEARLPNLHVVMASRKAPALLLGRLRAVGELGEVGGADLAFSFRETLAFLQAHLDAHVGLDAATRLHALCAGWPIGLQLMAASLKAGQRNPVRLRALAPDADSLHAYLSEDVVAGLPADLLNFMQGLSVLPRFNAALAAHVTGSEHADALLASVDARGLFLLPAQAEDQARWYRFHPMFAAFLSQRLACGQQDVAGLHRRATGWFVQQGRFAEAIPHALLSEDFDAVVRLVECSMPALPSVSQLRAFRQWAEMVPPARLAGHPRLLLLAAWRAR
;
A
#
# COMPACT_ATOMS: atom_id res chain seq x y z
N MET A 1 -15.96 -27.06 -4.07
CA MET A 1 -15.13 -25.84 -3.95
C MET A 1 -13.91 -26.04 -4.82
N ILE A 2 -13.54 -25.03 -5.60
CA ILE A 2 -12.34 -25.00 -6.44
C ILE A 2 -11.43 -23.95 -5.84
N ASP A 3 -10.31 -24.40 -5.29
CA ASP A 3 -9.30 -23.50 -4.74
C ASP A 3 -8.29 -23.10 -5.82
N GLU A 4 -7.66 -21.94 -5.65
CA GLU A 4 -6.65 -21.39 -6.57
C GLU A 4 -7.06 -21.43 -8.05
N SER A 5 -8.32 -21.11 -8.35
CA SER A 5 -8.88 -21.26 -9.71
C SER A 5 -8.16 -20.40 -10.77
N ASP A 6 -7.40 -19.39 -10.36
CA ASP A 6 -6.50 -18.63 -11.22
C ASP A 6 -5.35 -19.44 -11.83
N ARG A 7 -4.99 -20.58 -11.22
CA ARG A 7 -4.00 -21.53 -11.76
C ARG A 7 -4.55 -22.38 -12.89
N ALA A 8 -5.88 -22.51 -13.03
CA ALA A 8 -6.53 -23.22 -14.12
C ALA A 8 -6.52 -22.39 -15.42
N SER A 9 -5.34 -22.11 -15.95
CA SER A 9 -5.12 -21.27 -17.13
C SER A 9 -5.40 -21.99 -18.45
N HIS A 10 -5.40 -23.33 -18.46
CA HIS A 10 -5.56 -24.13 -19.66
C HIS A 10 -6.98 -23.96 -20.27
N PRO A 11 -7.11 -23.76 -21.59
CA PRO A 11 -8.41 -23.54 -22.24
C PRO A 11 -9.44 -24.64 -21.97
N ALA A 12 -9.01 -25.91 -21.94
CA ALA A 12 -9.89 -27.04 -21.66
C ALA A 12 -10.48 -27.01 -20.24
N SER A 13 -9.67 -26.65 -19.24
CA SER A 13 -10.13 -26.53 -17.85
C SER A 13 -11.17 -25.43 -17.73
N ARG A 14 -10.94 -24.30 -18.39
CA ARG A 14 -11.90 -23.18 -18.43
C ARG A 14 -13.20 -23.55 -19.13
N ALA A 15 -13.13 -24.25 -20.26
CA ALA A 15 -14.30 -24.71 -21.00
C ALA A 15 -15.14 -25.69 -20.16
N LEU A 16 -14.49 -26.61 -19.43
CA LEU A 16 -15.17 -27.51 -18.52
C LEU A 16 -15.89 -26.75 -17.39
N LEU A 17 -15.20 -25.79 -16.75
CA LEU A 17 -15.80 -24.97 -15.69
C LEU A 17 -16.99 -24.16 -16.22
N GLN A 18 -16.86 -23.57 -17.41
CA GLN A 18 -17.92 -22.83 -18.07
C GLN A 18 -19.14 -23.75 -18.33
N ALA A 19 -18.91 -24.95 -18.86
CA ALA A 19 -19.98 -25.91 -19.13
C ALA A 19 -20.71 -26.35 -17.85
N ILE A 20 -19.97 -26.57 -16.76
CA ILE A 20 -20.56 -26.91 -15.45
C ILE A 20 -21.46 -25.77 -14.95
N LEU A 21 -21.00 -24.52 -15.06
CA LEU A 21 -21.78 -23.34 -14.66
C LEU A 21 -23.02 -23.14 -15.54
N GLU A 22 -22.91 -23.38 -16.85
CA GLU A 22 -24.01 -23.25 -17.80
C GLU A 22 -25.06 -24.35 -17.67
N ALA A 23 -24.66 -25.55 -17.24
CA ALA A 23 -25.56 -26.68 -17.03
C ALA A 23 -26.58 -26.46 -15.90
N ARG A 24 -26.34 -25.50 -14.98
CA ARG A 24 -27.23 -25.13 -13.87
C ARG A 24 -27.81 -26.33 -13.13
N LEU A 25 -26.93 -27.27 -12.77
CA LEU A 25 -27.33 -28.50 -12.10
C LEU A 25 -28.00 -28.16 -10.75
N PRO A 26 -29.24 -28.64 -10.48
CA PRO A 26 -30.07 -28.16 -9.39
C PRO A 26 -29.52 -28.43 -7.98
N ASN A 27 -28.59 -29.38 -7.85
CA ASN A 27 -27.98 -29.80 -6.58
C ASN A 27 -26.47 -29.49 -6.52
N LEU A 28 -25.97 -28.61 -7.41
CA LEU A 28 -24.56 -28.24 -7.45
C LEU A 28 -24.36 -26.76 -7.17
N HIS A 29 -23.65 -26.46 -6.08
CA HIS A 29 -23.14 -25.12 -5.81
C HIS A 29 -21.63 -25.09 -6.07
N VAL A 30 -21.21 -24.18 -6.94
CA VAL A 30 -19.80 -24.00 -7.29
C VAL A 30 -19.26 -22.80 -6.50
N VAL A 31 -18.36 -23.07 -5.56
CA VAL A 31 -17.58 -22.05 -4.85
C VAL A 31 -16.17 -22.04 -5.45
N MET A 32 -15.71 -20.87 -5.88
CA MET A 32 -14.36 -20.68 -6.44
C MET A 32 -13.59 -19.66 -5.60
N ALA A 33 -12.38 -20.01 -5.19
CA ALA A 33 -11.42 -19.07 -4.62
C ALA A 33 -10.36 -18.74 -5.68
N SER A 34 -9.96 -17.48 -5.73
CA SER A 34 -9.03 -16.98 -6.75
C SER A 34 -8.41 -15.66 -6.30
N ARG A 35 -7.17 -15.39 -6.71
CA ARG A 35 -6.56 -14.07 -6.53
C ARG A 35 -6.98 -13.04 -7.59
N LYS A 36 -7.54 -13.50 -8.72
CA LYS A 36 -8.03 -12.66 -9.81
C LYS A 36 -9.40 -13.13 -10.29
N ALA A 37 -10.15 -12.27 -10.97
CA ALA A 37 -11.39 -12.69 -11.61
C ALA A 37 -11.11 -13.89 -12.54
N PRO A 38 -11.80 -15.04 -12.35
CA PRO A 38 -11.63 -16.17 -13.23
C PRO A 38 -12.09 -15.77 -14.63
N ALA A 39 -11.36 -16.21 -15.64
CA ALA A 39 -11.66 -15.85 -17.02
C ALA A 39 -12.82 -16.72 -17.58
N LEU A 40 -13.97 -16.57 -16.95
CA LEU A 40 -15.24 -17.25 -17.22
C LEU A 40 -16.29 -16.21 -17.60
N LEU A 41 -17.30 -16.62 -18.36
CA LEU A 41 -18.39 -15.74 -18.79
C LEU A 41 -19.44 -15.62 -17.68
N LEU A 42 -19.10 -14.87 -16.64
CA LEU A 42 -19.94 -14.71 -15.44
C LEU A 42 -21.03 -13.63 -15.57
N GLY A 43 -21.00 -12.81 -16.64
CA GLY A 43 -21.90 -11.67 -16.80
C GLY A 43 -23.39 -12.04 -16.77
N ARG A 44 -23.76 -13.19 -17.33
CA ARG A 44 -25.15 -13.69 -17.30
C ARG A 44 -25.57 -14.08 -15.89
N LEU A 45 -24.74 -14.84 -15.16
CA LEU A 45 -25.01 -15.23 -13.77
C LEU A 45 -25.15 -14.01 -12.86
N ARG A 46 -24.33 -12.98 -13.08
CA ARG A 46 -24.44 -11.69 -12.40
C ARG A 46 -25.77 -10.99 -12.68
N ALA A 47 -26.21 -10.95 -13.94
CA ALA A 47 -27.45 -10.27 -14.33
C ALA A 47 -28.72 -10.90 -13.73
N VAL A 48 -28.71 -12.21 -13.49
CA VAL A 48 -29.85 -12.93 -12.90
C VAL A 48 -29.72 -13.15 -11.38
N GLY A 49 -28.68 -12.61 -10.74
CA GLY A 49 -28.45 -12.74 -9.30
C GLY A 49 -28.02 -14.13 -8.83
N GLU A 50 -27.50 -14.97 -9.73
CA GLU A 50 -27.02 -16.33 -9.44
C GLU A 50 -25.50 -16.37 -9.15
N LEU A 51 -24.87 -15.20 -8.98
CA LEU A 51 -23.46 -15.05 -8.66
C LEU A 51 -23.29 -14.23 -7.37
N GLY A 52 -22.66 -14.84 -6.36
CA GLY A 52 -22.12 -14.14 -5.20
C GLY A 52 -20.64 -13.86 -5.40
N GLU A 53 -20.22 -12.59 -5.24
CA GLU A 53 -18.82 -12.19 -5.30
C GLU A 53 -18.42 -11.64 -3.93
N VAL A 54 -17.32 -12.16 -3.39
CA VAL A 54 -16.71 -11.69 -2.14
C VAL A 54 -15.30 -11.23 -2.46
N GLY A 55 -15.06 -9.93 -2.37
CA GLY A 55 -13.78 -9.32 -2.71
C GLY A 55 -12.81 -9.32 -1.53
N GLY A 56 -11.55 -8.94 -1.80
CA GLY A 56 -10.53 -8.81 -0.75
C GLY A 56 -10.91 -7.82 0.36
N ALA A 57 -11.68 -6.78 0.03
CA ALA A 57 -12.18 -5.82 1.02
C ALA A 57 -13.24 -6.43 1.95
N ASP A 58 -14.06 -7.35 1.45
CA ASP A 58 -15.07 -8.06 2.24
C ASP A 58 -14.45 -9.16 3.13
N LEU A 59 -13.31 -9.71 2.70
CA LEU A 59 -12.53 -10.68 3.47
C LEU A 59 -11.60 -10.04 4.50
N ALA A 60 -11.33 -8.73 4.37
CA ALA A 60 -10.55 -8.01 5.36
C ALA A 60 -11.35 -7.94 6.65
N PHE A 61 -10.76 -8.38 7.76
CA PHE A 61 -11.40 -8.30 9.05
C PHE A 61 -11.72 -6.86 9.39
N SER A 62 -12.96 -6.62 9.79
CA SER A 62 -13.34 -5.43 10.51
C SER A 62 -12.53 -5.29 11.80
N PHE A 63 -12.53 -4.09 12.40
CA PHE A 63 -11.91 -3.90 13.71
C PHE A 63 -12.47 -4.86 14.77
N ARG A 64 -13.78 -5.13 14.73
CA ARG A 64 -14.44 -6.05 15.66
C ARG A 64 -13.94 -7.49 15.48
N GLU A 65 -13.84 -7.97 14.24
CA GLU A 65 -13.31 -9.30 13.95
C GLU A 65 -11.82 -9.39 14.29
N THR A 66 -11.06 -8.33 14.04
CA THR A 66 -9.65 -8.25 14.44
C THR A 66 -9.49 -8.38 15.95
N LEU A 67 -10.28 -7.65 16.75
CA LEU A 67 -10.27 -7.74 18.19
C LEU A 67 -10.63 -9.15 18.67
N ALA A 68 -11.74 -9.71 18.15
CA ALA A 68 -12.19 -11.06 18.52
C ALA A 68 -11.14 -12.12 18.16
N PHE A 69 -10.51 -11.99 16.99
CA PHE A 69 -9.44 -12.87 16.54
C PHE A 69 -8.23 -12.79 17.47
N LEU A 70 -7.78 -11.58 17.82
CA LEU A 70 -6.65 -11.37 18.72
C LEU A 70 -6.96 -11.89 20.13
N GLN A 71 -8.19 -11.72 20.62
CA GLN A 71 -8.59 -12.23 21.92
C GLN A 71 -8.63 -13.76 21.97
N ALA A 72 -9.14 -14.39 20.90
CA ALA A 72 -9.20 -15.85 20.80
C ALA A 72 -7.82 -16.48 20.60
N HIS A 73 -6.96 -15.82 19.83
CA HIS A 73 -5.67 -16.39 19.47
C HIS A 73 -4.58 -15.95 20.43
N LEU A 74 -4.45 -14.68 20.81
CA LEU A 74 -3.33 -14.18 21.61
C LEU A 74 -3.59 -14.28 23.13
N ASP A 75 -4.56 -13.50 23.62
CA ASP A 75 -4.95 -13.39 25.03
C ASP A 75 -6.34 -12.73 25.10
N ALA A 76 -7.25 -13.29 25.89
CA ALA A 76 -8.61 -12.75 26.08
C ALA A 76 -8.62 -11.28 26.56
N HIS A 77 -7.54 -10.81 27.18
CA HIS A 77 -7.41 -9.45 27.72
C HIS A 77 -6.65 -8.49 26.80
N VAL A 78 -6.48 -8.80 25.51
CA VAL A 78 -5.91 -7.83 24.55
C VAL A 78 -6.71 -6.53 24.61
N GLY A 79 -6.04 -5.45 25.02
CA GLY A 79 -6.63 -4.12 25.10
C GLY A 79 -6.90 -3.50 23.74
N LEU A 80 -7.87 -2.59 23.70
CA LEU A 80 -8.31 -1.91 22.47
C LEU A 80 -7.15 -1.21 21.76
N ASP A 81 -6.25 -0.54 22.48
CA ASP A 81 -5.12 0.17 21.87
C ASP A 81 -4.19 -0.74 21.07
N ALA A 82 -3.93 -1.96 21.58
CA ALA A 82 -3.11 -2.94 20.89
C ALA A 82 -3.83 -3.47 19.65
N ALA A 83 -5.13 -3.77 19.78
CA ALA A 83 -5.95 -4.19 18.66
C ALA A 83 -6.05 -3.10 17.57
N THR A 84 -6.15 -1.82 17.94
CA THR A 84 -6.20 -0.70 17.00
C THR A 84 -4.89 -0.58 16.23
N ARG A 85 -3.75 -0.68 16.90
CA ARG A 85 -2.44 -0.67 16.24
C ARG A 85 -2.27 -1.84 15.28
N LEU A 86 -2.59 -3.06 15.72
CA LEU A 86 -2.45 -4.27 14.90
C LEU A 86 -3.41 -4.25 13.71
N HIS A 87 -4.65 -3.82 13.91
CA HIS A 87 -5.62 -3.65 12.84
C HIS A 87 -5.15 -2.62 11.80
N ALA A 88 -4.63 -1.47 12.24
CA ALA A 88 -4.12 -0.44 11.35
C ALA A 88 -2.88 -0.91 10.56
N LEU A 89 -1.98 -1.65 11.20
CA LEU A 89 -0.80 -2.24 10.56
C LEU A 89 -1.19 -3.29 9.52
N CYS A 90 -2.14 -4.17 9.85
CA CYS A 90 -2.62 -5.21 8.94
C CYS A 90 -3.63 -4.74 7.91
N ALA A 91 -4.21 -3.56 8.09
CA ALA A 91 -5.42 -3.13 7.37
C ALA A 91 -6.51 -4.24 7.33
N GLY A 92 -6.66 -4.98 8.43
CA GLY A 92 -7.60 -6.10 8.55
C GLY A 92 -7.19 -7.41 7.85
N TRP A 93 -5.99 -7.51 7.26
CA TRP A 93 -5.57 -8.72 6.54
C TRP A 93 -5.39 -9.93 7.49
N PRO A 94 -6.18 -11.02 7.34
CA PRO A 94 -6.18 -12.13 8.29
C PRO A 94 -4.84 -12.86 8.42
N ILE A 95 -4.13 -13.08 7.31
CA ILE A 95 -2.81 -13.73 7.33
C ILE A 95 -1.79 -12.84 8.05
N GLY A 96 -1.81 -11.53 7.78
CA GLY A 96 -0.98 -10.57 8.49
C GLY A 96 -1.22 -10.62 10.00
N LEU A 97 -2.49 -10.62 10.42
CA LEU A 97 -2.86 -10.73 11.84
C LEU A 97 -2.41 -12.06 12.46
N GLN A 98 -2.56 -13.19 11.75
CA GLN A 98 -2.11 -14.50 12.22
C GLN A 98 -0.60 -14.54 12.42
N LEU A 99 0.17 -14.03 11.45
CA LEU A 99 1.64 -13.99 11.54
C LEU A 99 2.09 -13.10 12.71
N MET A 100 1.49 -11.92 12.86
CA MET A 100 1.80 -11.02 13.98
C MET A 100 1.42 -11.64 15.34
N ALA A 101 0.26 -12.28 15.43
CA ALA A 101 -0.16 -12.98 16.65
C ALA A 101 0.78 -14.13 17.00
N ALA A 102 1.24 -14.91 16.01
CA ALA A 102 2.21 -15.97 16.20
C ALA A 102 3.56 -15.43 16.71
N SER A 103 4.07 -14.35 16.13
CA SER A 103 5.31 -13.69 16.58
C SER A 103 5.19 -13.15 18.01
N LEU A 104 4.05 -12.53 18.36
CA LEU A 104 3.80 -12.02 19.70
C LEU A 104 3.74 -13.14 20.74
N LYS A 105 3.10 -14.28 20.43
CA LYS A 105 3.13 -15.48 21.30
C LYS A 105 4.55 -16.00 21.52
N ALA A 106 5.35 -16.09 20.47
CA ALA A 106 6.75 -16.51 20.59
C ALA A 106 7.55 -15.52 21.45
N GLY A 107 7.26 -14.22 21.31
CA GLY A 107 7.87 -13.12 22.06
C GLY A 107 7.43 -12.97 23.52
N GLN A 108 6.31 -13.58 23.96
CA GLN A 108 5.85 -13.57 25.36
C GLN A 108 6.86 -14.20 26.34
N ARG A 109 7.90 -14.90 25.83
CA ARG A 109 9.06 -15.35 26.61
C ARG A 109 10.05 -14.22 26.98
N ASN A 110 9.89 -13.00 26.47
CA ASN A 110 10.76 -11.85 26.75
C ASN A 110 9.94 -10.56 27.07
N PRO A 111 9.81 -10.15 28.34
CA PRO A 111 8.95 -9.05 28.78
C PRO A 111 9.33 -7.66 28.22
N VAL A 112 10.54 -7.49 27.69
CA VAL A 112 10.98 -6.22 27.06
C VAL A 112 10.33 -6.01 25.69
N ARG A 113 10.05 -7.09 24.95
CA ARG A 113 9.39 -7.04 23.62
C ARG A 113 7.87 -6.79 23.69
N LEU A 114 7.27 -6.87 24.87
CA LEU A 114 5.82 -6.61 25.06
C LEU A 114 5.48 -5.12 25.15
N ARG A 115 6.42 -4.27 25.62
CA ARG A 115 6.20 -2.82 25.79
C ARG A 115 6.34 -2.03 24.50
N ALA A 116 7.19 -2.51 23.60
CA ALA A 116 7.13 -2.11 22.20
C ALA A 116 6.22 -3.12 21.51
N LEU A 117 4.97 -2.76 21.20
CA LEU A 117 4.18 -3.50 20.21
C LEU A 117 4.79 -3.32 18.81
N ALA A 118 6.09 -3.58 18.70
CA ALA A 118 6.84 -3.73 17.48
C ALA A 118 6.65 -5.21 17.13
N PRO A 119 5.66 -5.56 16.29
CA PRO A 119 5.58 -6.90 15.73
C PRO A 119 6.95 -7.33 15.21
N ASP A 120 7.30 -8.60 15.44
CA ASP A 120 8.52 -9.17 14.87
C ASP A 120 8.34 -9.19 13.35
N ALA A 121 8.88 -8.18 12.68
CA ALA A 121 8.78 -8.00 11.23
C ALA A 121 9.35 -9.21 10.47
N ASP A 122 10.19 -10.01 11.13
CA ASP A 122 10.92 -11.13 10.57
C ASP A 122 10.01 -12.25 10.06
N SER A 123 8.96 -12.66 10.79
CA SER A 123 8.05 -13.73 10.33
C SER A 123 7.21 -13.33 9.14
N LEU A 124 6.76 -12.06 9.11
CA LEU A 124 6.09 -11.48 7.95
C LEU A 124 7.05 -11.36 6.76
N HIS A 125 8.28 -10.91 7.03
CA HIS A 125 9.30 -10.76 6.01
C HIS A 125 9.68 -12.11 5.39
N ALA A 126 9.77 -13.18 6.19
CA ALA A 126 9.99 -14.53 5.73
C ALA A 126 8.85 -14.99 4.81
N TYR A 127 7.59 -14.88 5.25
CA TYR A 127 6.43 -15.22 4.41
C TYR A 127 6.42 -14.45 3.08
N LEU A 128 6.57 -13.12 3.12
CA LEU A 128 6.59 -12.31 1.90
C LEU A 128 7.80 -12.62 1.01
N SER A 129 8.94 -12.97 1.59
CA SER A 129 10.13 -13.33 0.82
C SER A 129 9.99 -14.70 0.16
N GLU A 130 9.52 -15.70 0.90
CA GLU A 130 9.46 -17.10 0.48
C GLU A 130 8.25 -17.38 -0.43
N ASP A 131 7.06 -16.91 -0.05
CA ASP A 131 5.82 -17.25 -0.76
C ASP A 131 5.41 -16.23 -1.83
N VAL A 132 5.85 -14.97 -1.71
CA VAL A 132 5.44 -13.90 -2.65
C VAL A 132 6.58 -13.50 -3.59
N VAL A 133 7.79 -13.29 -3.06
CA VAL A 133 8.91 -12.73 -3.85
C VAL A 133 9.81 -13.78 -4.50
N ALA A 134 10.00 -14.95 -3.90
CA ALA A 134 10.99 -15.94 -4.36
C ALA A 134 10.85 -16.34 -5.84
N GLY A 135 9.64 -16.32 -6.39
CA GLY A 135 9.36 -16.66 -7.80
C GLY A 135 9.24 -15.45 -8.75
N LEU A 136 9.53 -14.23 -8.32
CA LEU A 136 9.33 -13.04 -9.15
C LEU A 136 10.56 -12.71 -10.00
N PRO A 137 10.37 -12.26 -11.25
CA PRO A 137 11.45 -11.69 -12.05
C PRO A 137 12.09 -10.50 -11.33
N ALA A 138 13.42 -10.39 -11.39
CA ALA A 138 14.17 -9.32 -10.72
C ALA A 138 13.69 -7.92 -11.13
N ASP A 139 13.39 -7.71 -12.42
CA ASP A 139 12.89 -6.43 -12.94
C ASP A 139 11.55 -6.04 -12.33
N LEU A 140 10.65 -7.00 -12.14
CA LEU A 140 9.35 -6.77 -11.51
C LEU A 140 9.51 -6.41 -10.03
N LEU A 141 10.42 -7.09 -9.33
CA LEU A 141 10.71 -6.79 -7.93
C LEU A 141 11.34 -5.41 -7.77
N ASN A 142 12.34 -5.06 -8.59
CA ASN A 142 12.99 -3.74 -8.58
C ASN A 142 12.01 -2.62 -8.91
N PHE A 143 11.07 -2.87 -9.83
CA PHE A 143 9.99 -1.94 -10.15
C PHE A 143 9.07 -1.72 -8.94
N MET A 144 8.60 -2.78 -8.29
CA MET A 144 7.75 -2.66 -7.10
C MET A 144 8.47 -1.98 -5.92
N GLN A 145 9.76 -2.30 -5.71
CA GLN A 145 10.59 -1.63 -4.69
C GLN A 145 10.69 -0.14 -4.96
N GLY A 146 10.99 0.27 -6.19
CA GLY A 146 11.04 1.68 -6.58
C GLY A 146 9.71 2.40 -6.40
N LEU A 147 8.59 1.73 -6.63
CA LEU A 147 7.25 2.30 -6.40
C LEU A 147 6.86 2.39 -4.92
N SER A 148 7.50 1.63 -4.03
CA SER A 148 7.17 1.62 -2.59
C SER A 148 7.39 2.96 -1.89
N VAL A 149 8.19 3.86 -2.49
CA VAL A 149 8.37 5.23 -1.98
C VAL A 149 7.11 6.08 -2.14
N LEU A 150 6.18 5.67 -3.02
CA LEU A 150 4.98 6.42 -3.36
C LEU A 150 3.79 5.92 -2.53
N PRO A 151 3.05 6.80 -1.83
CA PRO A 151 1.86 6.39 -1.09
C PRO A 151 0.72 5.94 -2.01
N ARG A 152 0.68 6.49 -3.23
CA ARG A 152 -0.21 6.12 -4.32
C ARG A 152 0.46 6.43 -5.66
N PHE A 153 0.10 5.71 -6.71
CA PHE A 153 0.66 5.90 -8.04
C PHE A 153 -0.33 5.53 -9.14
N ASN A 154 -0.16 6.12 -10.32
CA ASN A 154 -0.77 5.67 -11.56
C ASN A 154 0.35 5.21 -12.51
N ALA A 155 -0.04 4.72 -13.69
CA ALA A 155 0.91 4.25 -14.71
C ALA A 155 1.97 5.31 -15.10
N ALA A 156 1.54 6.55 -15.35
CA ALA A 156 2.42 7.63 -15.77
C ALA A 156 3.46 8.02 -14.69
N LEU A 157 3.01 8.14 -13.44
CA LEU A 157 3.91 8.40 -12.31
C LEU A 157 4.86 7.22 -12.08
N ALA A 158 4.37 5.99 -12.21
CA ALA A 158 5.18 4.79 -12.06
C ALA A 158 6.32 4.75 -13.10
N ALA A 159 6.01 5.06 -14.37
CA ALA A 159 7.00 5.16 -15.44
C ALA A 159 8.05 6.24 -15.14
N HIS A 160 7.59 7.43 -14.75
CA HIS A 160 8.48 8.57 -14.48
C HIS A 160 9.41 8.32 -13.29
N VAL A 161 8.90 7.77 -12.19
CA VAL A 161 9.68 7.53 -10.97
C VAL A 161 10.62 6.35 -11.13
N THR A 162 10.19 5.27 -11.77
CA THR A 162 11.08 4.10 -11.94
C THR A 162 12.04 4.24 -13.11
N GLY A 163 11.77 5.16 -14.05
CA GLY A 163 12.53 5.30 -15.30
C GLY A 163 12.32 4.14 -16.27
N SER A 164 11.31 3.29 -16.04
CA SER A 164 11.04 2.12 -16.86
C SER A 164 10.14 2.47 -18.04
N GLU A 165 10.60 2.20 -19.25
CA GLU A 165 9.80 2.30 -20.48
C GLU A 165 8.70 1.22 -20.56
N HIS A 166 8.81 0.17 -19.73
CA HIS A 166 7.86 -0.95 -19.67
C HIS A 166 6.97 -0.90 -18.43
N ALA A 167 6.83 0.27 -17.79
CA ALA A 167 6.07 0.43 -16.57
C ALA A 167 4.60 -0.04 -16.69
N ASP A 168 3.96 0.15 -17.84
CA ASP A 168 2.59 -0.34 -18.07
C ASP A 168 2.51 -1.87 -18.04
N ALA A 169 3.44 -2.55 -18.72
CA ALA A 169 3.50 -4.00 -18.76
C ALA A 169 3.86 -4.59 -17.38
N LEU A 170 4.79 -3.94 -16.67
CA LEU A 170 5.16 -4.33 -15.31
C LEU A 170 3.99 -4.13 -14.35
N LEU A 171 3.30 -3.00 -14.39
CA LEU A 171 2.13 -2.72 -13.55
C LEU A 171 0.98 -3.70 -13.85
N ALA A 172 0.73 -4.01 -15.12
CA ALA A 172 -0.22 -5.05 -15.51
C ALA A 172 0.19 -6.44 -14.99
N SER A 173 1.48 -6.75 -14.97
CA SER A 173 2.02 -7.99 -14.38
C SER A 173 1.82 -8.03 -12.86
N VAL A 174 2.00 -6.92 -12.15
CA VAL A 174 1.71 -6.80 -10.71
C VAL A 174 0.24 -7.11 -10.43
N ASP A 175 -0.67 -6.48 -11.19
CA ASP A 175 -2.12 -6.68 -11.06
C ASP A 175 -2.52 -8.13 -11.42
N ALA A 176 -2.01 -8.65 -12.55
CA ALA A 176 -2.33 -10.00 -13.03
C ALA A 176 -1.85 -11.12 -12.09
N ARG A 177 -0.80 -10.87 -11.30
CA ARG A 177 -0.26 -11.79 -10.28
C ARG A 177 -0.89 -11.58 -8.90
N GLY A 178 -1.78 -10.60 -8.72
CA GLY A 178 -2.42 -10.31 -7.45
C GLY A 178 -1.42 -9.88 -6.37
N LEU A 179 -0.38 -9.14 -6.72
CA LEU A 179 0.71 -8.73 -5.81
C LEU A 179 0.31 -7.53 -4.94
N PHE A 180 -0.76 -7.71 -4.17
CA PHE A 180 -1.24 -6.76 -3.15
C PHE A 180 -1.44 -5.32 -3.66
N LEU A 181 -1.81 -5.18 -4.94
CA LEU A 181 -2.16 -3.91 -5.55
C LEU A 181 -3.64 -3.61 -5.29
N LEU A 182 -3.92 -2.45 -4.71
CA LEU A 182 -5.27 -2.01 -4.37
C LEU A 182 -5.62 -0.76 -5.16
N PRO A 183 -6.88 -0.59 -5.58
CA PRO A 183 -7.32 0.67 -6.16
C PRO A 183 -7.20 1.79 -5.10
N ALA A 184 -6.76 2.96 -5.55
CA ALA A 184 -6.73 4.18 -4.75
C ALA A 184 -7.67 5.21 -5.38
N GLN A 185 -8.40 5.95 -4.55
CA GLN A 185 -9.21 7.05 -5.03
C GLN A 185 -8.34 8.27 -5.34
N ALA A 186 -8.71 8.97 -6.41
CA ALA A 186 -8.14 10.25 -6.80
C ALA A 186 -9.21 11.11 -7.49
N GLU A 187 -8.92 12.40 -7.57
CA GLU A 187 -9.82 13.41 -8.15
C GLU A 187 -9.83 13.39 -9.68
N ASP A 188 -8.80 12.77 -10.30
CA ASP A 188 -8.64 12.72 -11.74
C ASP A 188 -9.21 11.42 -12.35
N GLN A 189 -9.42 11.41 -13.67
CA GLN A 189 -9.96 10.28 -14.43
C GLN A 189 -9.00 9.09 -14.53
N ALA A 190 -7.72 9.28 -14.20
CA ALA A 190 -6.72 8.22 -14.22
C ALA A 190 -7.00 7.16 -13.14
N ARG A 191 -6.70 5.89 -13.44
CA ARG A 191 -6.78 4.81 -12.46
C ARG A 191 -5.56 4.85 -11.54
N TRP A 192 -5.80 5.13 -10.26
CA TRP A 192 -4.78 5.15 -9.21
C TRP A 192 -4.74 3.84 -8.44
N TYR A 193 -3.53 3.52 -7.98
CA TYR A 193 -3.23 2.32 -7.24
C TYR A 193 -2.41 2.66 -5.99
N ARG A 194 -2.41 1.74 -5.04
CA ARG A 194 -1.50 1.72 -3.90
C ARG A 194 -1.18 0.26 -3.56
N PHE A 195 -0.02 0.02 -2.97
CA PHE A 195 0.23 -1.28 -2.36
C PHE A 195 -0.50 -1.40 -1.03
N HIS A 196 -0.83 -2.63 -0.65
CA HIS A 196 -1.26 -2.94 0.70
C HIS A 196 -0.20 -2.46 1.72
N PRO A 197 -0.55 -1.81 2.84
CA PRO A 197 0.42 -1.17 3.74
C PRO A 197 1.56 -2.07 4.21
N MET A 198 1.26 -3.32 4.59
CA MET A 198 2.29 -4.30 5.00
C MET A 198 3.25 -4.64 3.85
N PHE A 199 2.74 -4.76 2.63
CA PHE A 199 3.55 -5.06 1.46
C PHE A 199 4.41 -3.86 1.06
N ALA A 200 3.85 -2.65 1.12
CA ALA A 200 4.60 -1.41 0.92
C ALA A 200 5.77 -1.30 1.92
N ALA A 201 5.52 -1.51 3.21
CA ALA A 201 6.56 -1.47 4.25
C ALA A 201 7.67 -2.50 4.01
N PHE A 202 7.29 -3.73 3.64
CA PHE A 202 8.24 -4.78 3.26
C PHE A 202 9.11 -4.38 2.06
N LEU A 203 8.49 -3.83 1.00
CA LEU A 203 9.21 -3.36 -0.18
C LEU A 203 10.14 -2.19 0.14
N SER A 204 9.72 -1.24 0.98
CA SER A 204 10.54 -0.11 1.40
C SER A 204 11.74 -0.53 2.25
N GLN A 205 11.58 -1.53 3.13
CA GLN A 205 12.69 -2.09 3.88
C GLN A 205 13.71 -2.76 2.94
N ARG A 206 13.24 -3.52 1.95
CA ARG A 206 14.12 -4.12 0.93
C ARG A 206 14.82 -3.07 0.07
N LEU A 207 14.11 -2.01 -0.30
CA LEU A 207 14.65 -0.89 -1.04
C LEU A 207 15.80 -0.22 -0.28
N ALA A 208 15.64 0.00 1.04
CA ALA A 208 16.65 0.61 1.90
C ALA A 208 17.92 -0.24 2.04
N CYS A 209 17.80 -1.57 2.00
CA CYS A 209 18.95 -2.50 1.97
C CYS A 209 19.50 -2.75 0.56
N GLY A 210 18.81 -2.27 -0.47
CA GLY A 210 19.14 -2.48 -1.88
C GLY A 210 20.14 -1.46 -2.42
N GLN A 211 20.41 -1.54 -3.72
CA GLN A 211 21.34 -0.64 -4.42
C GLN A 211 20.64 0.54 -5.13
N GLN A 212 19.31 0.64 -5.06
CA GLN A 212 18.60 1.73 -5.75
C GLN A 212 18.81 3.08 -5.05
N ASP A 213 18.97 4.14 -5.83
CA ASP A 213 19.04 5.52 -5.32
C ASP A 213 17.66 5.98 -4.83
N VAL A 214 17.39 5.76 -3.54
CA VAL A 214 16.14 6.15 -2.87
C VAL A 214 15.92 7.66 -2.94
N ALA A 215 16.96 8.45 -2.69
CA ALA A 215 16.87 9.91 -2.80
C ALA A 215 16.56 10.33 -4.25
N GLY A 216 17.13 9.65 -5.25
CA GLY A 216 16.83 9.84 -6.67
C GLY A 216 15.39 9.51 -7.04
N LEU A 217 14.81 8.45 -6.47
CA LEU A 217 13.39 8.12 -6.64
C LEU A 217 12.50 9.24 -6.09
N HIS A 218 12.81 9.74 -4.88
CA HIS A 218 12.11 10.87 -4.28
C HIS A 218 12.25 12.15 -5.12
N ARG A 219 13.43 12.47 -5.65
CA ARG A 219 13.62 13.63 -6.55
C ARG A 219 12.77 13.53 -7.82
N ARG A 220 12.71 12.36 -8.46
CA ARG A 220 11.86 12.14 -9.64
C ARG A 220 10.37 12.27 -9.29
N ALA A 221 9.96 11.75 -8.14
CA ALA A 221 8.58 11.90 -7.65
C ALA A 221 8.24 13.38 -7.43
N THR A 222 9.12 14.14 -6.76
CA THR A 222 8.99 15.60 -6.59
C THR A 222 8.80 16.28 -7.95
N GLY A 223 9.68 16.03 -8.91
CA GLY A 223 9.64 16.63 -10.25
C GLY A 223 8.32 16.35 -10.98
N TRP A 224 7.83 15.10 -10.94
CA TRP A 224 6.55 14.74 -11.54
C TRP A 224 5.38 15.48 -10.89
N PHE A 225 5.30 15.49 -9.55
CA PHE A 225 4.21 16.19 -8.85
C PHE A 225 4.24 17.69 -9.10
N VAL A 226 5.42 18.31 -9.20
CA VAL A 226 5.57 19.73 -9.59
C VAL A 226 4.99 19.97 -10.99
N GLN A 227 5.32 19.11 -11.96
CA GLN A 227 4.81 19.24 -13.34
C GLN A 227 3.30 19.11 -13.43
N GLN A 228 2.68 18.32 -12.54
CA GLN A 228 1.22 18.18 -12.44
C GLN A 228 0.57 19.27 -11.57
N GLY A 229 1.32 20.24 -11.05
CA GLY A 229 0.81 21.28 -10.14
C GLY A 229 0.42 20.78 -8.75
N ARG A 230 0.80 19.55 -8.38
CA ARG A 230 0.41 18.86 -7.14
C ARG A 230 1.46 19.08 -6.05
N PHE A 231 1.69 20.34 -5.70
CA PHE A 231 2.77 20.76 -4.80
C PHE A 231 2.69 20.14 -3.40
N ALA A 232 1.49 19.98 -2.84
CA ALA A 232 1.31 19.37 -1.53
C ALA A 232 1.82 17.92 -1.48
N GLU A 233 1.73 17.18 -2.59
CA GLU A 233 2.28 15.83 -2.71
C GLU A 233 3.78 15.84 -3.01
N ALA A 234 4.29 16.89 -3.66
CA ALA A 234 5.72 17.03 -3.93
C ALA A 234 6.56 17.28 -2.66
N ILE A 235 6.05 18.06 -1.70
CA ILE A 235 6.81 18.50 -0.50
C ILE A 235 7.36 17.31 0.32
N PRO A 236 6.57 16.29 0.70
CA PRO A 236 7.11 15.13 1.42
C PRO A 236 8.24 14.43 0.68
N HIS A 237 8.15 14.28 -0.64
CA HIS A 237 9.22 13.67 -1.42
C HIS A 237 10.46 14.57 -1.46
N ALA A 238 10.32 15.88 -1.60
CA ALA A 238 11.44 16.82 -1.57
C ALA A 238 12.20 16.77 -0.23
N LEU A 239 11.47 16.70 0.89
CA LEU A 239 12.05 16.51 2.23
C LEU A 239 12.83 15.19 2.34
N LEU A 240 12.24 14.08 1.87
CA LEU A 240 12.87 12.75 1.92
C LEU A 240 14.08 12.62 0.98
N SER A 241 14.16 13.44 -0.06
CA SER A 241 15.36 13.57 -0.90
C SER A 241 16.38 14.61 -0.41
N GLU A 242 16.11 15.28 0.71
CA GLU A 242 16.91 16.39 1.27
C GLU A 242 17.11 17.57 0.30
N ASP A 243 16.23 17.74 -0.69
CA ASP A 243 16.23 18.89 -1.61
C ASP A 243 15.50 20.07 -0.96
N PHE A 244 16.13 20.64 0.06
CA PHE A 244 15.54 21.73 0.85
C PHE A 244 15.28 22.99 0.02
N ASP A 245 16.08 23.24 -1.02
CA ASP A 245 15.84 24.36 -1.93
C ASP A 245 14.54 24.13 -2.74
N ALA A 246 14.25 22.90 -3.17
CA ALA A 246 12.96 22.55 -3.76
C ALA A 246 11.81 22.68 -2.77
N VAL A 247 11.97 22.22 -1.52
CA VAL A 247 10.93 22.36 -0.48
C VAL A 247 10.52 23.83 -0.32
N VAL A 248 11.50 24.72 -0.17
CA VAL A 248 11.26 26.16 0.00
C VAL A 248 10.47 26.73 -1.18
N ARG A 249 10.92 26.48 -2.42
CA ARG A 249 10.20 26.92 -3.63
C ARG A 249 8.77 26.38 -3.71
N LEU A 250 8.59 25.09 -3.40
CA LEU A 250 7.30 24.42 -3.49
C LEU A 250 6.29 24.98 -2.50
N VAL A 251 6.74 25.31 -1.29
CA VAL A 251 5.90 25.93 -0.27
C VAL A 251 5.50 27.33 -0.71
N GLU A 252 6.44 28.14 -1.21
CA GLU A 252 6.13 29.49 -1.68
C GLU A 252 5.07 29.50 -2.79
N CYS A 253 5.13 28.51 -3.69
CA CYS A 253 4.16 28.32 -4.76
C CYS A 253 2.80 27.77 -4.28
N SER A 254 2.79 26.93 -3.24
CA SER A 254 1.57 26.23 -2.79
C SER A 254 0.81 26.97 -1.69
N MET A 255 1.49 27.82 -0.91
CA MET A 255 0.85 28.56 0.17
C MET A 255 0.10 29.78 -0.37
N PRO A 256 -1.22 29.89 -0.11
CA PRO A 256 -1.96 31.09 -0.43
C PRO A 256 -1.48 32.28 0.43
N ALA A 257 -1.92 33.49 0.09
CA ALA A 257 -1.60 34.69 0.88
C ALA A 257 -2.13 34.58 2.33
N LEU A 258 -3.26 33.88 2.52
CA LEU A 258 -3.89 33.60 3.81
C LEU A 258 -4.05 32.08 3.98
N PRO A 259 -3.07 31.39 4.57
CA PRO A 259 -3.13 29.94 4.77
C PRO A 259 -4.12 29.55 5.87
N SER A 260 -4.73 28.38 5.71
CA SER A 260 -5.58 27.79 6.73
C SER A 260 -4.75 27.28 7.93
N VAL A 261 -5.41 27.03 9.07
CA VAL A 261 -4.75 26.46 10.26
C VAL A 261 -4.10 25.10 9.98
N SER A 262 -4.71 24.27 9.12
CA SER A 262 -4.13 22.97 8.75
C SER A 262 -2.88 23.12 7.89
N GLN A 263 -2.89 24.08 6.95
CA GLN A 263 -1.72 24.40 6.12
C GLN A 263 -0.57 24.97 6.95
N LEU A 264 -0.86 25.83 7.93
CA LEU A 264 0.14 26.35 8.88
C LEU A 264 0.74 25.23 9.74
N ARG A 265 -0.07 24.26 10.18
CA ARG A 265 0.42 23.10 10.95
C ARG A 265 1.32 22.21 10.11
N ALA A 266 0.90 21.88 8.89
CA ALA A 266 1.73 21.15 7.94
C ALA A 266 3.02 21.92 7.63
N PHE A 267 2.91 23.26 7.49
CA PHE A 267 4.05 24.14 7.27
C PHE A 267 5.10 24.01 8.38
N ARG A 268 4.62 24.08 9.62
CA ARG A 268 5.48 23.99 10.79
C ARG A 268 6.21 22.66 10.89
N GLN A 269 5.51 21.55 10.65
CA GLN A 269 6.12 20.22 10.73
C GLN A 269 7.30 20.07 9.78
N TRP A 270 7.20 20.58 8.55
CA TRP A 270 8.33 20.53 7.64
C TRP A 270 9.39 21.60 7.93
N ALA A 271 9.00 22.79 8.42
CA ALA A 271 9.96 23.85 8.74
C ALA A 271 10.92 23.41 9.85
N GLU A 272 10.49 22.52 10.76
CA GLU A 272 11.33 21.87 11.76
C GLU A 272 12.35 20.88 11.14
N MET A 273 12.12 20.40 9.91
CA MET A 273 13.00 19.48 9.17
C MET A 273 13.97 20.21 8.23
N VAL A 274 13.76 21.49 7.94
CA VAL A 274 14.59 22.26 7.00
C VAL A 274 15.67 23.06 7.76
N PRO A 275 16.94 23.05 7.31
CA PRO A 275 17.99 23.83 7.95
C PRO A 275 17.63 25.34 8.04
N PRO A 276 17.77 25.99 9.20
CA PRO A 276 17.37 27.39 9.39
C PRO A 276 18.02 28.37 8.41
N ALA A 277 19.27 28.09 8.01
CA ALA A 277 20.00 28.90 7.02
C ALA A 277 19.30 28.97 5.65
N ARG A 278 18.56 27.93 5.27
CA ARG A 278 17.80 27.87 4.02
C ARG A 278 16.50 28.66 4.11
N LEU A 279 15.91 28.77 5.30
CA LEU A 279 14.73 29.60 5.54
C LEU A 279 15.07 31.09 5.66
N ALA A 280 16.30 31.43 6.08
CA ALA A 280 16.74 32.81 6.31
C ALA A 280 16.61 33.73 5.09
N GLY A 281 16.73 33.16 3.87
CA GLY A 281 16.57 33.90 2.60
C GLY A 281 15.13 34.17 2.18
N HIS A 282 14.13 33.68 2.92
CA HIS A 282 12.72 33.67 2.50
C HIS A 282 11.82 34.35 3.55
N PRO A 283 11.70 35.70 3.53
CA PRO A 283 11.03 36.48 4.58
C PRO A 283 9.56 36.09 4.80
N ARG A 284 8.86 35.74 3.72
CA ARG A 284 7.45 35.29 3.78
C ARG A 284 7.33 33.98 4.57
N LEU A 285 8.26 33.04 4.37
CA LEU A 285 8.27 31.77 5.10
C LEU A 285 8.70 31.95 6.56
N LEU A 286 9.65 32.84 6.83
CA LEU A 286 10.02 33.21 8.20
C LEU A 286 8.84 33.82 8.96
N LEU A 287 8.03 34.67 8.31
CA LEU A 287 6.85 35.27 8.92
C LEU A 287 5.77 34.21 9.23
N LEU A 288 5.59 33.23 8.34
CA LEU A 288 4.71 32.08 8.56
C LEU A 288 5.21 31.16 9.69
N ALA A 289 6.53 30.95 9.80
CA ALA A 289 7.16 30.21 10.89
C ALA A 289 7.09 30.97 12.23
N ALA A 290 7.15 32.30 12.18
CA ALA A 290 7.10 33.20 13.33
C ALA A 290 5.68 33.41 13.88
N TRP A 291 4.64 33.01 13.14
CA TRP A 291 3.27 32.82 13.62
C TRP A 291 3.21 31.62 14.60
N ARG A 292 4.04 31.70 15.63
CA ARG A 292 4.09 30.85 16.80
C ARG A 292 2.87 31.19 17.64
N ALA A 293 2.04 30.19 17.89
CA ALA A 293 0.88 30.25 18.75
C ALA A 293 1.13 31.07 20.03
N ARG A 294 0.26 32.05 20.28
CA ARG A 294 -0.37 32.13 21.61
C ARG A 294 -1.33 30.95 21.75
#